data_AF-A0A8W8MVZ8-F1
#
_entry.id   AF-A0A8W8MVZ8-F1
#
_cell.length_a   1.000
_cell.length_b   1.000
_cell.length_c   1.000
_cell.angle_alpha   90.00
_cell.angle_beta   90.00
_cell.angle_gamma   90.00
#
_symmetry.space_group_name_H-M   'P 1'
#
loop_
_entity.id
_entity.type
_entity.pdbx_description
1 polymer ?
#
loop_
_entity_poly.entity_id
_entity_poly.type
_entity_poly.pdbx_seq_one_letter_code
_entity_poly.pdbx_strand_id
1 'polypeptide(L)'
;MRVKLWRRNAFSGSGAAFFCAFTLTPTELVKCRLQAMREMASQGKLEGGLERLKLGPWGITKEVLQVEGIRGLFKGLTATMAREMPGYFFFFGGYEFTRHMLTPEGKTKDEIGAARTVVAGGVGGLCLWSSIFPTDVVKSRIQVESTVGKIAPGFLTTFNKILKTEGPKALYKGLGPTLVRTFPATGSLFLAYETTKKFLTNLADGR
;
A
#
# COMPACT_ATOMS: atom_id res chain seq x y z
N MET A 1 -15.63 -15.57 24.02
CA MET A 1 -15.55 -16.02 22.61
C MET A 1 -15.18 -14.91 21.62
N ARG A 2 -15.63 -13.65 21.81
CA ARG A 2 -15.44 -12.53 20.85
C ARG A 2 -13.99 -12.01 20.70
N VAL A 3 -13.16 -12.02 21.75
CA VAL A 3 -11.75 -11.57 21.69
C VAL A 3 -10.86 -12.45 20.80
N LYS A 4 -11.16 -13.76 20.70
CA LYS A 4 -10.43 -14.69 19.81
C LYS A 4 -10.71 -14.42 18.33
N LEU A 5 -11.88 -13.87 18.00
CA LEU A 5 -12.34 -13.67 16.63
C LEU A 5 -11.58 -12.55 15.92
N TRP A 6 -11.29 -11.47 16.66
CA TRP A 6 -10.53 -10.32 16.18
C TRP A 6 -9.11 -10.70 15.74
N ARG A 7 -8.39 -11.40 16.64
CA ARG A 7 -7.03 -11.89 16.37
C ARG A 7 -7.02 -12.81 15.17
N ARG A 8 -7.99 -13.72 15.06
CA ARG A 8 -8.08 -14.66 13.92
C ARG A 8 -8.24 -13.93 12.58
N ASN A 9 -9.07 -12.90 12.53
CA ASN A 9 -9.31 -12.12 11.31
C ASN A 9 -8.09 -11.27 10.89
N ALA A 10 -7.33 -10.74 11.85
CA ALA A 10 -6.08 -10.03 11.57
C ALA A 10 -5.00 -10.98 11.02
N PHE A 11 -4.89 -12.20 11.57
CA PHE A 11 -4.00 -13.24 11.04
C PHE A 11 -4.41 -13.71 9.64
N SER A 12 -5.71 -13.91 9.37
CA SER A 12 -6.18 -14.26 8.02
C SER A 12 -5.91 -13.15 7.02
N GLY A 13 -6.03 -11.87 7.42
CA GLY A 13 -5.65 -10.73 6.58
C GLY A 13 -4.16 -10.72 6.23
N SER A 14 -3.30 -11.05 7.20
CA SER A 14 -1.85 -11.17 6.98
C SER A 14 -1.50 -12.35 6.06
N GLY A 15 -2.19 -13.48 6.23
CA GLY A 15 -2.05 -14.64 5.36
C GLY A 15 -2.49 -14.35 3.92
N ALA A 16 -3.58 -13.62 3.73
CA ALA A 16 -4.00 -13.17 2.40
C ALA A 16 -2.98 -12.21 1.77
N ALA A 17 -2.41 -11.29 2.57
CA ALA A 17 -1.38 -10.36 2.12
C ALA A 17 -0.10 -11.08 1.63
N PHE A 18 0.26 -12.22 2.23
CA PHE A 18 1.37 -13.06 1.77
C PHE A 18 1.16 -13.51 0.32
N PHE A 19 0.00 -14.04 -0.03
CA PHE A 19 -0.30 -14.48 -1.40
C PHE A 19 -0.46 -13.30 -2.36
N CYS A 20 -1.07 -12.20 -1.90
CA CYS A 20 -1.20 -10.96 -2.66
C CYS A 20 0.17 -10.38 -3.03
N ALA A 21 1.19 -10.55 -2.18
CA ALA A 21 2.54 -10.09 -2.50
C ALA A 21 3.12 -10.76 -3.76
N PHE A 22 2.78 -12.02 -4.05
CA PHE A 22 3.25 -12.69 -5.27
C PHE A 22 2.65 -12.08 -6.54
N THR A 23 1.42 -11.61 -6.49
CA THR A 23 0.77 -10.97 -7.64
C THR A 23 1.15 -9.50 -7.77
N LEU A 24 1.37 -8.82 -6.64
CA LEU A 24 1.75 -7.42 -6.60
C LEU A 24 3.22 -7.19 -6.97
N THR A 25 4.14 -8.05 -6.54
CA THR A 25 5.59 -7.81 -6.70
C THR A 25 6.02 -7.56 -8.15
N PRO A 26 5.58 -8.34 -9.16
CA PRO A 26 5.94 -8.07 -10.55
C PRO A 26 5.46 -6.69 -11.03
N THR A 27 4.25 -6.30 -10.61
CA THR A 27 3.65 -5.02 -10.99
C THR A 27 4.34 -3.85 -10.27
N GLU A 28 4.62 -4.00 -8.98
CA GLU A 28 5.36 -3.02 -8.18
C GLU A 28 6.78 -2.84 -8.71
N LEU A 29 7.46 -3.91 -9.11
CA LEU A 29 8.80 -3.86 -9.69
C LEU A 29 8.82 -3.02 -10.97
N VAL A 30 7.92 -3.30 -11.92
CA VAL A 30 7.83 -2.58 -13.20
C VAL A 30 7.51 -1.10 -12.94
N LYS A 31 6.57 -0.81 -12.04
CA LYS A 31 6.24 0.56 -11.65
C LYS A 31 7.43 1.29 -11.04
N CYS A 32 8.14 0.67 -10.08
CA CYS A 32 9.30 1.27 -9.44
C CYS A 32 10.43 1.54 -10.43
N ARG A 33 10.70 0.61 -11.37
CA ARG A 33 11.69 0.82 -12.44
C ARG A 33 11.29 1.98 -13.35
N LEU A 34 10.03 2.03 -13.79
CA LEU A 34 9.54 3.12 -14.63
C LEU A 34 9.65 4.47 -13.93
N GLN A 35 9.32 4.54 -12.64
CA GLN A 35 9.46 5.75 -11.83
C GLN A 35 10.93 6.16 -11.68
N ALA A 36 11.82 5.21 -11.36
CA ALA A 36 13.25 5.46 -11.25
C ALA A 36 13.85 5.96 -12.59
N MET A 37 13.43 5.39 -13.73
CA MET A 37 13.87 5.84 -15.06
C MET A 37 13.43 7.28 -15.36
N ARG A 38 12.20 7.65 -15.00
CA ARG A 38 11.69 9.02 -15.15
C ARG A 38 12.46 10.02 -14.30
N GLU A 39 12.78 9.64 -13.08
CA GLU A 39 13.60 10.47 -12.18
C GLU A 39 15.04 10.61 -12.66
N MET A 40 15.66 9.52 -13.13
CA MET A 40 17.02 9.59 -13.70
C MET A 40 17.06 10.46 -14.97
N ALA A 41 15.99 10.47 -15.76
CA ALA A 41 15.88 11.35 -16.93
C ALA A 41 15.72 12.82 -16.54
N SER A 42 14.89 13.15 -15.54
CA SER A 42 14.71 14.54 -15.11
C SER A 42 16.00 15.14 -14.55
N GLN A 43 16.93 14.30 -14.11
CA GLN A 43 18.25 14.71 -13.64
C GLN A 43 19.37 14.63 -14.69
N GLY A 44 19.05 14.26 -15.93
CA GLY A 44 20.05 14.13 -17.00
C GLY A 44 21.08 13.02 -16.80
N LYS A 45 20.85 12.08 -15.87
CA LYS A 45 21.76 10.96 -15.53
C LYS A 45 21.38 9.65 -16.23
N LEU A 46 20.36 9.67 -17.09
CA LEU A 46 19.87 8.47 -17.76
C LEU A 46 20.82 8.06 -18.90
N GLU A 47 21.63 7.03 -18.67
CA GLU A 47 22.40 6.38 -19.72
C GLU A 47 21.45 5.81 -20.79
N GLY A 48 21.63 6.20 -22.05
CA GLY A 48 20.73 5.87 -23.16
C GLY A 48 19.70 6.95 -23.50
N GLY A 49 19.65 8.06 -22.76
CA GLY A 49 18.89 9.26 -23.13
C GLY A 49 17.37 9.07 -23.25
N LEU A 50 16.73 9.94 -24.05
CA LEU A 50 15.27 10.00 -24.24
C LEU A 50 14.68 8.70 -24.83
N GLU A 51 15.49 7.88 -25.50
CA GLU A 51 15.09 6.57 -26.04
C GLU A 51 14.68 5.59 -24.93
N ARG A 52 15.42 5.57 -23.81
CA ARG A 52 15.09 4.70 -22.67
C ARG A 52 13.80 5.12 -21.96
N LEU A 53 13.40 6.39 -22.07
CA LEU A 53 12.11 6.87 -21.57
C LEU A 53 10.91 6.41 -22.39
N LYS A 54 11.12 6.02 -23.67
CA LYS A 54 10.05 5.47 -24.51
C LYS A 54 9.67 4.03 -24.13
N LEU A 55 10.47 3.36 -23.30
CA LEU A 55 10.15 2.03 -22.80
C LEU A 55 8.92 2.10 -21.89
N GLY A 56 7.80 1.61 -22.40
CA GLY A 56 6.59 1.41 -21.60
C GLY A 56 6.74 0.24 -20.62
N PRO A 57 5.71 0.00 -19.79
CA PRO A 57 5.68 -1.12 -18.84
C PRO A 57 6.04 -2.47 -19.48
N TRP A 58 5.55 -2.71 -20.70
CA TRP A 58 5.85 -3.92 -21.46
C TRP A 58 7.33 -4.07 -21.85
N GLY A 59 7.98 -2.97 -22.23
CA GLY A 59 9.41 -2.97 -22.56
C GLY A 59 10.27 -3.34 -21.35
N ILE A 60 9.95 -2.76 -20.19
CA ILE A 60 10.63 -3.06 -18.93
C ILE A 60 10.41 -4.53 -18.53
N THR A 61 9.18 -5.04 -18.63
CA THR A 61 8.90 -6.45 -18.32
C THR A 61 9.71 -7.40 -19.20
N LYS A 62 9.77 -7.13 -20.51
CA LYS A 62 10.54 -7.94 -21.46
C LYS A 62 12.03 -7.91 -21.14
N GLU A 63 12.57 -6.73 -20.85
CA GLU A 63 13.98 -6.56 -20.44
C GLU A 63 14.31 -7.37 -19.18
N VAL A 64 13.47 -7.27 -18.14
CA VAL A 64 13.64 -8.05 -16.91
C VAL A 64 13.65 -9.55 -17.18
N LEU A 65 12.72 -10.03 -18.00
CA LEU A 65 12.64 -11.45 -18.36
C LEU A 65 13.86 -11.93 -19.16
N GLN A 66 14.41 -11.10 -20.06
CA GLN A 66 15.57 -11.45 -20.86
C GLN A 66 16.88 -11.42 -20.07
N VAL A 67 17.04 -10.45 -19.17
CA VAL A 67 18.29 -10.25 -18.41
C VAL A 67 18.32 -11.08 -17.13
N GLU A 68 17.22 -11.11 -16.38
CA GLU A 68 17.15 -11.65 -15.03
C GLU A 68 16.27 -12.91 -14.93
N GLY A 69 15.56 -13.24 -16.01
CA GLY A 69 14.60 -14.34 -16.03
C GLY A 69 13.36 -14.09 -15.17
N ILE A 70 12.57 -15.14 -15.00
CA ILE A 70 11.31 -15.11 -14.23
C ILE A 70 11.56 -14.73 -12.76
N ARG A 71 12.70 -15.15 -12.18
CA ARG A 71 13.07 -14.81 -10.80
C ARG A 71 13.30 -13.30 -10.61
N GLY A 72 13.69 -12.59 -11.68
CA GLY A 72 13.84 -11.14 -11.68
C GLY A 72 12.56 -10.40 -11.31
N LEU A 73 11.39 -10.91 -11.73
CA LEU A 73 10.08 -10.33 -11.45
C LEU A 73 9.71 -10.34 -9.95
N PHE A 74 10.35 -11.20 -9.16
CA PHE A 74 10.11 -11.33 -7.72
C PHE A 74 11.19 -10.63 -6.88
N LYS A 75 12.09 -9.85 -7.49
CA LYS A 75 13.02 -9.00 -6.75
C LYS A 75 12.24 -7.95 -5.97
N GLY A 76 12.40 -7.97 -4.65
CA GLY A 76 11.66 -7.10 -3.74
C GLY A 76 10.49 -7.77 -3.03
N LEU A 77 10.18 -9.05 -3.33
CA LEU A 77 9.07 -9.79 -2.70
C LEU A 77 9.11 -9.72 -1.17
N THR A 78 10.29 -9.90 -0.56
CA THR A 78 10.45 -9.80 0.90
C THR A 78 10.14 -8.40 1.44
N ALA A 79 10.52 -7.36 0.71
CA ALA A 79 10.23 -5.97 1.08
C ALA A 79 8.75 -5.62 0.89
N THR A 80 8.08 -6.18 -0.11
CA THR A 80 6.63 -6.08 -0.30
C THR A 80 5.92 -6.80 0.84
N MET A 81 6.26 -8.06 1.12
CA MET A 81 5.67 -8.82 2.22
C MET A 81 5.86 -8.13 3.59
N ALA A 82 7.07 -7.65 3.87
CA ALA A 82 7.38 -6.94 5.11
C ALA A 82 6.58 -5.65 5.28
N ARG A 83 6.10 -5.04 4.18
CA ARG A 83 5.21 -3.87 4.22
C ARG A 83 3.73 -4.29 4.34
N GLU A 84 3.29 -5.20 3.47
CA GLU A 84 1.88 -5.57 3.36
C GLU A 84 1.38 -6.32 4.59
N MET A 85 2.16 -7.28 5.11
CA MET A 85 1.69 -8.15 6.19
C MET A 85 1.39 -7.37 7.48
N PRO A 86 2.29 -6.50 8.02
CA PRO A 86 1.96 -5.68 9.17
C PRO A 86 0.82 -4.71 8.87
N GLY A 87 0.84 -4.10 7.68
CA GLY A 87 -0.19 -3.17 7.22
C GLY A 87 -1.60 -3.74 7.32
N TYR A 88 -1.81 -4.90 6.70
CA TYR A 88 -3.10 -5.58 6.71
C TYR A 88 -3.45 -6.17 8.08
N PHE A 89 -2.46 -6.59 8.88
CA PHE A 89 -2.70 -6.98 10.27
C PHE A 89 -3.34 -5.85 11.06
N PHE A 90 -2.73 -4.66 11.03
CA PHE A 90 -3.23 -3.48 11.74
C PHE A 90 -4.52 -2.93 11.11
N PHE A 91 -4.72 -3.07 9.80
CA PHE A 91 -5.97 -2.70 9.14
C PHE A 91 -7.15 -3.52 9.64
N PHE A 92 -7.09 -4.85 9.45
CA PHE A 92 -8.16 -5.75 9.88
C PHE A 92 -8.29 -5.76 11.40
N GLY A 93 -7.19 -5.51 12.10
CA GLY A 93 -7.17 -5.16 13.50
C GLY A 93 -8.05 -3.94 13.83
N GLY A 94 -7.67 -2.73 13.42
CA GLY A 94 -8.46 -1.53 13.71
C GLY A 94 -9.92 -1.64 13.26
N TYR A 95 -10.14 -2.24 12.09
CA TYR A 95 -11.47 -2.46 11.50
C TYR A 95 -12.37 -3.34 12.38
N GLU A 96 -11.93 -4.55 12.69
CA GLU A 96 -12.75 -5.51 13.45
C GLU A 96 -12.92 -5.08 14.92
N PHE A 97 -11.94 -4.38 15.50
CA PHE A 97 -12.05 -3.81 16.85
C PHE A 97 -13.13 -2.72 16.89
N THR A 98 -13.13 -1.83 15.91
CA THR A 98 -14.11 -0.74 15.82
C THR A 98 -15.51 -1.27 15.54
N ARG A 99 -15.65 -2.27 14.64
CA ARG A 99 -16.94 -2.97 14.46
C ARG A 99 -17.40 -3.61 15.76
N HIS A 100 -16.50 -4.21 16.53
CA HIS A 100 -16.88 -4.81 17.81
C HIS A 100 -17.47 -3.80 18.80
N MET A 101 -16.88 -2.60 18.88
CA MET A 101 -17.38 -1.52 19.74
C MET A 101 -18.68 -0.88 19.23
N LEU A 102 -18.90 -0.83 17.92
CA LEU A 102 -20.07 -0.19 17.30
C LEU A 102 -21.27 -1.13 17.08
N THR A 103 -21.12 -2.44 17.34
CA THR A 103 -22.19 -3.43 17.19
C THR A 103 -23.07 -3.43 18.45
N PRO A 104 -24.37 -3.07 18.36
CA PRO A 104 -25.30 -3.16 19.49
C PRO A 104 -25.51 -4.62 19.93
N GLU A 105 -25.80 -4.84 21.22
CA GLU A 105 -26.12 -6.19 21.71
C GLU A 105 -27.34 -6.77 20.98
N GLY A 106 -27.18 -7.96 20.41
CA GLY A 106 -28.24 -8.69 19.70
C GLY A 106 -28.25 -8.58 18.17
N LYS A 107 -27.38 -7.78 17.54
CA LYS A 107 -27.29 -7.67 16.07
C LYS A 107 -26.03 -8.32 15.48
N THR A 108 -26.16 -8.83 14.26
CA THR A 108 -25.08 -9.49 13.52
C THR A 108 -24.12 -8.45 12.93
N LYS A 109 -22.85 -8.82 12.70
CA LYS A 109 -21.83 -7.90 12.15
C LYS A 109 -22.28 -7.25 10.83
N ASP A 110 -23.10 -7.91 10.04
CA ASP A 110 -23.51 -7.38 8.73
C ASP A 110 -24.71 -6.42 8.80
N GLU A 111 -25.29 -6.23 10.00
CA GLU A 111 -26.46 -5.38 10.24
C GLU A 111 -26.11 -4.03 10.90
N ILE A 112 -24.82 -3.72 11.04
CA ILE A 112 -24.34 -2.49 11.71
C ILE A 112 -24.61 -1.24 10.84
N GLY A 113 -24.95 -1.42 9.57
CA GLY A 113 -25.26 -0.35 8.60
C GLY A 113 -24.02 0.24 7.94
N ALA A 114 -24.19 0.71 6.70
CA ALA A 114 -23.09 1.21 5.84
C ALA A 114 -22.25 2.30 6.51
N ALA A 115 -22.89 3.26 7.21
CA ALA A 115 -22.20 4.36 7.88
C ALA A 115 -21.21 3.88 8.97
N ARG A 116 -21.60 2.89 9.79
CA ARG A 116 -20.73 2.37 10.85
C ARG A 116 -19.61 1.49 10.28
N THR A 117 -19.88 0.77 9.20
CA THR A 117 -18.85 0.04 8.44
C THR A 117 -17.80 0.99 7.85
N VAL A 118 -18.23 2.15 7.33
CA VAL A 118 -17.33 3.20 6.83
C VAL A 118 -16.46 3.74 7.96
N VAL A 119 -17.03 4.04 9.12
CA VAL A 119 -16.25 4.49 10.29
C VAL A 119 -15.22 3.44 10.71
N ALA A 120 -15.63 2.17 10.80
CA ALA A 120 -14.69 1.09 11.12
C ALA A 120 -13.60 0.94 10.06
N GLY A 121 -13.92 1.09 8.77
CA GLY A 121 -12.97 1.12 7.66
C GLY A 121 -11.96 2.26 7.79
N GLY A 122 -12.44 3.46 8.17
CA GLY A 122 -11.59 4.62 8.43
C GLY A 122 -10.61 4.39 9.58
N VAL A 123 -11.08 3.82 10.69
CA VAL A 123 -10.19 3.47 11.82
C VAL A 123 -9.20 2.38 11.44
N GLY A 124 -9.62 1.36 10.70
CA GLY A 124 -8.71 0.36 10.12
C GLY A 124 -7.63 1.00 9.24
N GLY A 125 -8.03 1.94 8.38
CA GLY A 125 -7.12 2.72 7.54
C GLY A 125 -6.12 3.55 8.36
N LEU A 126 -6.57 4.20 9.44
CA LEU A 126 -5.70 4.93 10.36
C LEU A 126 -4.66 4.00 11.01
N CYS A 127 -5.07 2.82 11.46
CA CYS A 127 -4.16 1.82 12.03
C CYS A 127 -3.14 1.33 10.99
N LEU A 128 -3.58 1.03 9.76
CA LEU A 128 -2.70 0.64 8.66
C LEU A 128 -1.66 1.72 8.39
N TRP A 129 -2.11 2.95 8.11
CA TRP A 129 -1.20 4.04 7.78
C TRP A 129 -0.26 4.33 8.95
N SER A 130 -0.74 4.36 10.18
CA SER A 130 0.14 4.59 11.35
C SER A 130 1.27 3.56 11.48
N SER A 131 1.03 2.32 11.03
CA SER A 131 2.03 1.24 11.05
C SER A 131 3.02 1.28 9.89
N ILE A 132 2.56 1.59 8.68
CA ILE A 132 3.38 1.56 7.46
C ILE A 132 4.11 2.89 7.22
N PHE A 133 3.51 4.01 7.64
CA PHE A 133 3.97 5.36 7.28
C PHE A 133 5.44 5.65 7.64
N PRO A 134 5.98 5.24 8.81
CA PRO A 134 7.41 5.39 9.10
C PRO A 134 8.31 4.71 8.05
N THR A 135 7.91 3.52 7.60
CA THR A 135 8.64 2.76 6.57
C THR A 135 8.59 3.48 5.22
N ASP A 136 7.44 4.04 4.86
CA ASP A 136 7.27 4.80 3.62
C ASP A 136 8.09 6.10 3.62
N VAL A 137 8.18 6.80 4.75
CA VAL A 137 9.04 7.99 4.90
C VAL A 137 10.51 7.62 4.70
N VAL A 138 11.00 6.55 5.33
CA VAL A 138 12.39 6.09 5.17
C VAL A 138 12.66 5.71 3.71
N LYS A 139 11.76 4.95 3.08
CA LYS A 139 11.87 4.57 1.67
C LYS A 139 11.92 5.80 0.76
N SER A 140 11.03 6.76 0.95
CA SER A 140 11.00 7.99 0.17
C SER A 140 12.30 8.79 0.31
N ARG A 141 12.85 8.91 1.53
CA ARG A 141 14.15 9.57 1.76
C ARG A 141 15.30 8.85 1.06
N ILE A 142 15.35 7.53 1.12
CA ILE A 142 16.36 6.74 0.40
C ILE A 142 16.23 6.97 -1.09
N GLN A 143 15.01 6.94 -1.64
CA GLN A 143 14.76 7.18 -3.07
C GLN A 143 15.28 8.56 -3.48
N VAL A 144 14.91 9.62 -2.75
CA VAL A 144 15.37 10.99 -3.02
C VAL A 144 16.89 11.15 -2.89
N GLU A 145 17.52 10.59 -1.85
CA GLU A 145 18.98 10.66 -1.67
C GLU A 145 19.73 9.84 -2.73
N SER A 146 19.15 8.73 -3.21
CA SER A 146 19.71 7.90 -4.27
C SER A 146 19.69 8.61 -5.63
N THR A 147 18.69 9.46 -5.89
CA THR A 147 18.63 10.25 -7.12
C THR A 147 19.84 11.21 -7.20
N VAL A 148 20.32 11.75 -6.07
CA VAL A 148 21.44 12.72 -6.04
C VAL A 148 22.80 12.09 -6.45
N GLY A 149 22.86 10.82 -6.85
CA GLY A 149 24.09 10.17 -7.36
C GLY A 149 25.02 9.71 -6.24
N LYS A 150 24.50 9.64 -5.01
CA LYS A 150 25.17 9.01 -3.87
C LYS A 150 24.65 7.59 -3.73
N ILE A 151 25.50 6.67 -3.30
CA ILE A 151 25.12 5.29 -2.96
C ILE A 151 23.94 5.35 -1.98
N ALA A 152 22.86 4.66 -2.30
CA ALA A 152 21.66 4.59 -1.47
C ALA A 152 22.05 4.15 -0.05
N PRO A 153 21.84 4.97 0.99
CA PRO A 153 22.10 4.55 2.36
C PRO A 153 21.15 3.42 2.75
N GLY A 154 21.67 2.42 3.48
CA GLY A 154 20.87 1.28 3.95
C GLY A 154 19.67 1.72 4.78
N PHE A 155 18.58 0.94 4.74
CA PHE A 155 17.31 1.28 5.40
C PHE A 155 17.47 1.65 6.88
N LEU A 156 18.21 0.83 7.64
CA LEU A 156 18.47 1.07 9.06
C LEU A 156 19.33 2.31 9.31
N THR A 157 20.29 2.59 8.42
CA THR A 157 21.14 3.78 8.51
C THR A 157 20.30 5.04 8.32
N THR A 158 19.43 5.06 7.32
CA THR A 158 18.53 6.20 7.05
C THR A 158 17.50 6.36 8.16
N PHE A 159 16.93 5.27 8.66
CA PHE A 159 16.01 5.31 9.81
C PHE A 159 16.68 5.92 11.05
N ASN A 160 17.87 5.43 11.42
CA ASN A 160 18.63 5.96 12.55
C ASN A 160 19.07 7.42 12.34
N LYS A 161 19.43 7.79 11.10
CA LYS A 161 19.76 9.17 10.74
C LYS A 161 18.56 10.08 10.98
N ILE A 162 17.38 9.75 10.45
CA ILE A 162 16.15 10.54 10.65
C ILE A 162 15.83 10.68 12.13
N LEU A 163 15.90 9.58 12.90
CA LEU A 163 15.64 9.62 14.35
C LEU A 163 16.61 10.52 15.10
N LYS A 164 17.90 10.51 14.75
CA LYS A 164 18.93 11.33 15.42
C LYS A 164 18.89 12.80 15.00
N THR A 165 18.58 13.10 13.74
CA THR A 165 18.68 14.47 13.20
C THR A 165 17.37 15.24 13.26
N GLU A 166 16.24 14.59 12.97
CA GLU A 166 14.92 15.23 12.86
C GLU A 166 13.96 14.75 13.97
N GLY A 167 14.30 13.68 14.67
CA GLY A 167 13.50 13.10 15.73
C GLY A 167 12.38 12.15 15.25
N PRO A 168 11.67 11.49 16.18
CA PRO A 168 10.64 10.50 15.84
C PRO A 168 9.41 11.09 15.15
N LYS A 169 9.11 12.38 15.36
CA LYS A 169 7.99 13.06 14.69
C LYS A 169 8.21 13.17 13.17
N ALA A 170 9.46 13.17 12.70
CA ALA A 170 9.78 13.23 11.28
C ALA A 170 9.29 12.00 10.51
N LEU A 171 9.21 10.83 11.16
CA LEU A 171 8.68 9.60 10.58
C LEU A 171 7.18 9.66 10.28
N TYR A 172 6.46 10.63 10.86
CA TYR A 172 5.04 10.85 10.64
C TYR A 172 4.74 12.16 9.89
N LYS A 173 5.79 12.87 9.44
CA LYS A 173 5.65 14.11 8.68
C LYS A 173 5.06 13.79 7.30
N GLY A 174 3.80 14.19 7.08
CA GLY A 174 3.03 13.87 5.87
C GLY A 174 1.84 12.92 6.10
N LEU A 175 1.64 12.42 7.32
CA LEU A 175 0.50 11.56 7.65
C LEU A 175 -0.83 12.29 7.42
N GLY A 176 -0.94 13.55 7.85
CA GLY A 176 -2.16 14.37 7.67
C GLY A 176 -2.63 14.44 6.21
N PRO A 177 -1.79 14.92 5.26
CA PRO A 177 -2.12 14.90 3.84
C PRO A 177 -2.50 13.52 3.29
N THR A 178 -1.83 12.46 3.77
CA THR A 178 -2.13 11.08 3.36
C THR A 178 -3.51 10.64 3.80
N LEU A 179 -3.90 11.00 5.02
CA LEU A 179 -5.24 10.72 5.56
C LEU A 179 -6.30 11.52 4.83
N VAL A 180 -6.07 12.82 4.63
CA VAL A 180 -6.98 13.70 3.86
C VAL A 180 -7.17 13.16 2.45
N ARG A 181 -6.12 12.69 1.77
CA ARG A 181 -6.21 12.05 0.45
C ARG A 181 -6.99 10.74 0.47
N THR A 182 -6.89 9.97 1.56
CA THR A 182 -7.52 8.65 1.67
C THR A 182 -9.04 8.78 1.72
N PHE A 183 -9.59 9.81 2.38
CA PHE A 183 -11.04 9.99 2.50
C PHE A 183 -11.77 10.13 1.14
N PRO A 184 -11.40 11.06 0.23
CA PRO A 184 -12.00 11.15 -1.10
C PRO A 184 -11.77 9.88 -1.93
N ALA A 185 -10.58 9.27 -1.86
CA ALA A 185 -10.29 8.05 -2.61
C ALA A 185 -11.22 6.89 -2.20
N THR A 186 -11.45 6.72 -0.90
CA THR A 186 -12.39 5.74 -0.36
C THR A 186 -13.84 6.10 -0.70
N GLY A 187 -14.21 7.38 -0.63
CA GLY A 187 -15.55 7.85 -1.02
C GLY A 187 -15.87 7.54 -2.49
N SER A 188 -14.95 7.86 -3.39
CA SER A 188 -15.08 7.56 -4.83
C SER A 188 -15.13 6.05 -5.10
N LEU A 189 -14.35 5.25 -4.36
CA LEU A 189 -14.39 3.79 -4.46
C LEU A 189 -15.78 3.24 -4.09
N PHE A 190 -16.34 3.69 -2.97
CA PHE A 190 -17.68 3.26 -2.54
C PHE A 190 -18.77 3.71 -3.51
N LEU A 191 -18.70 4.96 -3.99
CA LEU A 191 -19.64 5.48 -4.99
C LEU A 191 -19.60 4.64 -6.27
N ALA A 192 -18.40 4.38 -6.79
CA ALA A 192 -18.22 3.55 -7.98
C ALA A 192 -18.74 2.12 -7.75
N TYR A 193 -18.45 1.53 -6.59
CA TYR A 193 -18.92 0.20 -6.23
C TYR A 193 -20.46 0.13 -6.16
N GLU A 194 -21.10 1.07 -5.47
CA GLU A 194 -22.57 1.09 -5.35
C GLU A 194 -23.25 1.33 -6.69
N THR A 195 -22.78 2.29 -7.48
CA THR A 195 -23.33 2.56 -8.81
C THR A 195 -23.18 1.36 -9.72
N THR A 196 -22.00 0.73 -9.74
CA THR A 196 -21.75 -0.46 -10.56
C THR A 196 -22.60 -1.64 -10.12
N LYS A 197 -22.70 -1.87 -8.79
CA LYS A 197 -23.54 -2.93 -8.24
C LYS A 197 -25.01 -2.73 -8.61
N LYS A 198 -25.54 -1.52 -8.42
CA LYS A 198 -26.93 -1.19 -8.81
C LYS A 198 -27.16 -1.41 -10.30
N PHE A 199 -26.23 -0.97 -11.14
CA PHE A 199 -26.30 -1.16 -12.59
C PHE A 199 -26.33 -2.66 -12.96
N LEU A 200 -25.41 -3.46 -12.43
CA LEU A 200 -25.34 -4.90 -12.70
C LEU A 200 -26.54 -5.66 -12.16
N THR A 201 -27.06 -5.28 -10.98
CA THR A 201 -28.27 -5.89 -10.41
C THR A 201 -29.50 -5.58 -11.27
N ASN A 202 -29.67 -4.34 -11.72
CA ASN A 202 -30.76 -3.98 -12.64
C ASN A 202 -30.68 -4.78 -13.96
N LEU A 203 -29.47 -4.93 -14.50
CA LEU A 203 -29.21 -5.70 -15.72
C LEU A 203 -29.54 -7.21 -15.53
N ALA A 204 -29.22 -7.76 -14.35
CA ALA A 204 -29.49 -9.14 -14.01
C ALA A 204 -30.97 -9.42 -13.74
N ASP A 205 -31.69 -8.43 -13.19
CA ASP A 205 -33.14 -8.51 -12.91
C ASP A 205 -34.00 -8.16 -14.14
N GLY A 206 -33.39 -7.93 -15.31
CA GLY A 206 -34.09 -7.73 -16.58
C GLY A 206 -34.86 -6.41 -16.69
N ARG A 207 -34.40 -5.34 -16.03
CA ARG A 207 -34.94 -3.98 -16.14
C ARG A 207 -33.99 -3.02 -16.85
#